data_AF-A0A8B9ZRZ7-F1
#
_entry.id   AF-A0A8B9ZRZ7-F1
#
_cell.length_a   1.000
_cell.length_b   1.000
_cell.length_c   1.000
_cell.angle_alpha   90.00
_cell.angle_beta   90.00
_cell.angle_gamma   90.00
#
_symmetry.space_group_name_H-M   'P 1'
#
loop_
_entity.id
_entity.type
_entity.pdbx_description
1 polymer ?
#
loop_
_entity_poly.entity_id
_entity_poly.type
_entity_poly.pdbx_seq_one_letter_code
_entity_poly.pdbx_strand_id
1 'polypeptide(L)'
;MAGSPRLGSALGSMAAAGRGGGEGGPSGLQAPALPQGGAAAAPPGARGQWRRGAGGEGDAGAMTRSGGAGAALRAGSMASDFYLRYYVGHKGKFGHEFLEFEFRPDGKLRYANNSNYKNDVMIRKEAYVHKSVMEELKRIIDDSEITKEDDALWPPPDRVGRQELEIVIGDEHISFTTSKIGSLIDVNQSKDPEGLRVFYYLVQDLKCLVFSLIGLHFKIKPI
;
A
#
# COMPACT_ATOMS: atom_id res chain seq x y z
N MET A 1 -19.87 -62.20 -13.09
CA MET A 1 -19.77 -60.85 -13.71
C MET A 1 -18.30 -60.51 -13.83
N ALA A 2 -17.88 -60.13 -15.04
CA ALA A 2 -16.50 -59.92 -15.46
C ALA A 2 -15.88 -58.64 -14.87
N GLY A 3 -14.55 -58.58 -14.77
CA GLY A 3 -13.81 -57.33 -14.56
C GLY A 3 -12.41 -57.48 -13.94
N SER A 4 -11.43 -57.93 -14.73
CA SER A 4 -9.98 -57.73 -14.50
C SER A 4 -9.56 -56.31 -14.98
N PRO A 5 -8.26 -55.91 -14.94
CA PRO A 5 -7.36 -55.80 -13.79
C PRO A 5 -6.63 -54.42 -13.73
N ARG A 6 -5.70 -54.35 -12.78
CA ARG A 6 -4.78 -53.24 -12.43
C ARG A 6 -3.88 -52.77 -13.58
N LEU A 7 -3.52 -51.49 -13.56
CA LEU A 7 -2.29 -50.96 -14.18
C LEU A 7 -1.64 -49.94 -13.24
N GLY A 8 -0.35 -50.15 -12.97
CA GLY A 8 0.47 -49.38 -12.04
C GLY A 8 1.30 -48.28 -12.69
N SER A 9 1.86 -47.46 -11.79
CA SER A 9 3.11 -46.68 -11.84
C SER A 9 3.81 -46.41 -13.17
N ALA A 10 4.19 -45.15 -13.40
CA ALA A 10 5.60 -44.74 -13.44
C ALA A 10 5.75 -43.21 -13.49
N LEU A 11 6.42 -42.67 -12.46
CA LEU A 11 7.16 -41.41 -12.48
C LEU A 11 8.46 -41.61 -13.29
N GLY A 12 9.00 -40.55 -13.91
CA GLY A 12 10.44 -40.47 -14.20
C GLY A 12 10.84 -39.76 -15.49
N SER A 13 11.22 -38.49 -15.34
CA SER A 13 12.40 -37.80 -15.92
C SER A 13 13.09 -38.38 -17.15
N MET A 14 13.36 -37.54 -18.16
CA MET A 14 14.71 -37.48 -18.75
C MET A 14 14.97 -36.20 -19.56
N ALA A 15 16.21 -35.73 -19.43
CA ALA A 15 16.79 -34.57 -20.08
C ALA A 15 17.66 -34.95 -21.30
N ALA A 16 17.92 -33.93 -22.12
CA ALA A 16 19.15 -33.64 -22.88
C ALA A 16 19.43 -34.25 -24.27
N ALA A 17 19.76 -33.29 -25.16
CA ALA A 17 20.83 -33.27 -26.17
C ALA A 17 20.64 -33.90 -27.57
N GLY A 18 20.80 -33.04 -28.60
CA GLY A 18 21.80 -33.31 -29.66
C GLY A 18 21.43 -33.04 -31.13
N ARG A 19 22.05 -31.97 -31.68
CA ARG A 19 22.73 -31.84 -33.01
C ARG A 19 21.95 -31.45 -34.29
N GLY A 20 22.63 -30.56 -35.06
CA GLY A 20 22.50 -30.26 -36.49
C GLY A 20 21.85 -28.89 -36.75
N GLY A 21 22.45 -27.85 -37.33
CA GLY A 21 23.55 -27.74 -38.31
C GLY A 21 22.97 -27.12 -39.59
N GLY A 22 23.39 -25.91 -39.99
CA GLY A 22 23.00 -25.32 -41.28
C GLY A 22 23.10 -23.79 -41.36
N GLU A 23 24.13 -23.30 -42.04
CA GLU A 23 24.45 -21.90 -42.36
C GLU A 23 23.47 -21.26 -43.38
N GLY A 24 23.40 -19.92 -43.40
CA GLY A 24 22.86 -19.15 -44.53
C GLY A 24 22.33 -17.75 -44.18
N GLY A 25 23.22 -16.74 -44.18
CA GLY A 25 22.81 -15.33 -44.37
C GLY A 25 22.46 -15.05 -45.84
N PRO A 26 21.80 -13.93 -46.17
CA PRO A 26 22.51 -12.65 -46.11
C PRO A 26 21.69 -11.42 -45.64
N SER A 27 22.44 -10.47 -45.09
CA SER A 27 22.40 -9.02 -45.33
C SER A 27 21.07 -8.27 -45.51
N GLY A 28 20.81 -7.36 -44.55
CA GLY A 28 20.57 -5.96 -44.90
C GLY A 28 19.12 -5.48 -44.90
N LEU A 29 18.56 -5.19 -43.72
CA LEU A 29 17.57 -4.12 -43.57
C LEU A 29 17.86 -3.30 -42.32
N GLN A 30 18.09 -2.02 -42.57
CA GLN A 30 18.59 -0.98 -41.68
C GLN A 30 17.46 -0.45 -40.80
N ALA A 31 17.66 -0.43 -39.49
CA ALA A 31 16.73 0.18 -38.54
C ALA A 31 16.76 1.71 -38.68
N PRO A 32 15.62 2.42 -38.66
CA PRO A 32 15.63 3.88 -38.66
C PRO A 32 16.09 4.44 -37.30
N ALA A 33 16.98 5.42 -37.38
CA ALA A 33 17.60 6.11 -36.26
C ALA A 33 16.58 6.88 -35.40
N LEU A 34 16.75 6.79 -34.08
CA LEU A 34 16.10 7.67 -33.11
C LEU A 34 16.73 9.07 -33.17
N PRO A 35 15.94 10.16 -33.16
CA PRO A 35 16.50 11.49 -33.01
C PRO A 35 16.97 11.69 -31.56
N GLN A 36 18.25 12.04 -31.42
CA GLN A 36 18.81 12.61 -30.19
C GLN A 36 18.25 14.02 -30.02
N GLY A 37 17.65 14.30 -28.87
CA GLY A 37 17.13 15.62 -28.54
C GLY A 37 17.06 15.84 -27.03
N GLY A 38 17.97 16.69 -26.53
CA GLY A 38 17.71 17.66 -25.47
C GLY A 38 17.49 17.14 -24.05
N ALA A 39 18.54 17.26 -23.24
CA ALA A 39 18.42 17.30 -21.78
C ALA A 39 17.48 18.44 -21.35
N ALA A 40 16.47 18.11 -20.56
CA ALA A 40 15.74 19.07 -19.74
C ALA A 40 15.63 18.50 -18.33
N ALA A 41 16.39 19.09 -17.40
CA ALA A 41 16.25 18.84 -15.97
C ALA A 41 14.88 19.35 -15.51
N ALA A 42 14.12 18.50 -14.82
CA ALA A 42 12.88 18.88 -14.13
C ALA A 42 13.09 18.76 -12.60
N PRO A 43 12.52 19.68 -11.79
CA PRO A 43 12.90 19.90 -10.40
C PRO A 43 12.33 18.83 -9.44
N PRO A 44 12.91 18.69 -8.23
CA PRO A 44 12.38 17.79 -7.21
C PRO A 44 11.22 18.48 -6.48
N GLY A 45 10.06 17.82 -6.42
CA GLY A 45 8.96 18.29 -5.58
C GLY A 45 7.57 18.08 -6.18
N ALA A 46 7.08 16.85 -6.13
CA ALA A 46 5.65 16.56 -6.30
C ALA A 46 5.19 15.66 -5.15
N ARG A 47 5.09 16.27 -3.95
CA ARG A 47 4.17 15.79 -2.92
C ARG A 47 2.78 15.77 -3.57
N GLY A 48 2.17 14.59 -3.65
CA GLY A 48 0.76 14.45 -3.99
C GLY A 48 -0.10 15.14 -2.93
N GLN A 49 -0.25 16.45 -3.05
CA GLN A 49 -1.08 17.28 -2.21
C GLN A 49 -2.53 17.15 -2.68
N TRP A 50 -3.36 16.49 -1.87
CA TRP A 50 -4.78 16.78 -1.87
C TRP A 50 -4.95 18.26 -1.41
N ARG A 51 -5.36 19.13 -2.34
CA ARG A 51 -5.55 20.57 -2.13
C ARG A 51 -6.48 20.84 -0.95
N ARG A 52 -6.01 21.60 0.05
CA ARG A 52 -6.86 22.33 1.01
C ARG A 52 -7.35 23.61 0.33
N GLY A 53 -8.66 23.85 0.37
CA GLY A 53 -9.28 25.09 -0.10
C GLY A 53 -8.88 26.27 0.79
N ALA A 54 -8.53 27.39 0.15
CA ALA A 54 -8.29 28.66 0.80
C ALA A 54 -9.64 29.37 1.02
N GLY A 55 -10.02 29.56 2.28
CA GLY A 55 -10.97 30.60 2.69
C GLY A 55 -10.16 31.77 3.24
N GLY A 56 -10.30 32.94 2.62
CA GLY A 56 -9.68 34.18 3.09
C GLY A 56 -10.53 34.79 4.20
N GLU A 57 -9.87 35.21 5.27
CA GLU A 57 -10.46 36.03 6.32
C GLU A 57 -9.58 37.26 6.49
N GLY A 58 -10.22 38.44 6.46
CA GLY A 58 -9.61 39.73 6.60
C GLY A 58 -10.45 40.64 7.47
N ASP A 59 -9.73 41.28 8.39
CA ASP A 59 -9.98 42.53 9.11
C ASP A 59 -10.74 42.52 10.46
N ALA A 60 -10.12 43.29 11.35
CA ALA A 60 -10.34 43.53 12.75
C ALA A 60 -11.43 44.58 13.03
N GLY A 61 -11.97 44.52 14.25
CA GLY A 61 -12.84 45.56 14.81
C GLY A 61 -12.93 45.39 16.33
N ALA A 62 -12.79 46.49 17.06
CA ALA A 62 -12.45 46.54 18.48
C ALA A 62 -13.64 46.52 19.46
N MET A 63 -13.27 46.34 20.75
CA MET A 63 -13.79 47.05 21.94
C MET A 63 -14.99 46.48 22.76
N THR A 64 -14.63 46.08 23.99
CA THR A 64 -15.27 46.36 25.31
C THR A 64 -16.49 45.57 25.85
N ARG A 65 -16.27 45.13 27.10
CA ARG A 65 -17.14 45.09 28.32
C ARG A 65 -17.93 43.82 28.70
N SER A 66 -17.49 43.30 29.85
CA SER A 66 -18.24 42.84 31.05
C SER A 66 -19.27 41.71 30.98
N GLY A 67 -18.97 40.65 31.75
CA GLY A 67 -19.94 39.98 32.64
C GLY A 67 -20.69 38.78 32.08
N GLY A 68 -20.57 37.63 32.73
CA GLY A 68 -21.53 36.54 32.59
C GLY A 68 -20.95 35.13 32.66
N ALA A 69 -21.44 34.38 33.64
CA ALA A 69 -21.26 32.96 33.90
C ALA A 69 -21.28 32.05 32.67
N GLY A 70 -20.59 30.89 32.79
CA GLY A 70 -20.91 29.72 31.97
C GLY A 70 -19.80 29.26 31.02
N ALA A 71 -18.56 29.11 31.51
CA ALA A 71 -17.63 28.20 30.86
C ALA A 71 -18.06 26.75 31.17
N ALA A 72 -19.18 26.32 30.59
CA ALA A 72 -19.39 24.92 30.28
C ALA A 72 -18.29 24.57 29.28
N LEU A 73 -17.16 24.09 29.82
CA LEU A 73 -16.13 23.40 29.06
C LEU A 73 -16.87 22.44 28.14
N ARG A 74 -16.72 22.67 26.84
CA ARG A 74 -17.19 21.73 25.83
C ARG A 74 -16.45 20.43 26.08
N ALA A 75 -17.05 19.56 26.87
CA ALA A 75 -16.84 18.13 26.81
C ALA A 75 -17.42 17.64 25.47
N GLY A 76 -16.87 18.15 24.37
CA GLY A 76 -16.90 17.44 23.11
C GLY A 76 -15.99 16.26 23.32
N SER A 77 -16.58 15.09 23.55
CA SER A 77 -15.97 13.77 23.42
C SER A 77 -14.58 13.86 22.79
N MET A 78 -13.51 13.61 23.55
CA MET A 78 -12.20 13.25 22.98
C MET A 78 -12.38 11.92 22.25
N ALA A 79 -13.06 11.95 21.10
CA ALA A 79 -12.96 10.92 20.11
C ALA A 79 -11.51 10.99 19.69
N SER A 80 -10.69 10.08 20.22
CA SER A 80 -9.29 9.97 19.87
C SER A 80 -9.17 9.98 18.35
N ASP A 81 -8.42 10.96 17.84
CA ASP A 81 -8.19 11.06 16.41
C ASP A 81 -7.57 9.75 15.94
N PHE A 82 -8.21 9.13 14.95
CA PHE A 82 -7.77 7.88 14.37
C PHE A 82 -7.66 8.02 12.87
N TYR A 83 -6.47 7.75 12.36
CA TYR A 83 -6.18 7.73 10.94
C TYR A 83 -5.22 6.58 10.64
N LEU A 84 -5.48 5.87 9.55
CA LEU A 84 -4.58 4.84 9.06
C LEU A 84 -4.51 4.92 7.54
N ARG A 85 -3.29 4.90 7.00
CA ARG A 85 -3.05 4.76 5.56
C ARG A 85 -1.94 3.75 5.33
N TYR A 86 -2.18 2.83 4.40
CA TYR A 86 -1.17 1.92 3.90
C TYR A 86 -1.08 2.03 2.39
N TYR A 87 0.16 2.10 1.89
CA TYR A 87 0.47 2.07 0.47
C TYR A 87 1.53 1.01 0.20
N VAL A 88 1.37 0.26 -0.88
CA VAL A 88 2.44 -0.55 -1.47
C VAL A 88 2.41 -0.42 -2.98
N GLY A 89 3.55 -0.19 -3.60
CA GLY A 89 3.62 -0.11 -5.04
C GLY A 89 5.02 -0.14 -5.60
N HIS A 90 5.10 -0.32 -6.90
CA HIS A 90 6.35 -0.31 -7.64
C HIS A 90 6.14 0.21 -9.06
N LYS A 91 7.21 0.72 -9.67
CA LYS A 91 7.20 1.15 -11.07
C LYS A 91 8.01 0.16 -11.89
N GLY A 92 7.31 -0.74 -12.57
CA GLY A 92 7.88 -1.76 -13.43
C GLY A 92 7.86 -1.36 -14.91
N LYS A 93 8.27 -2.31 -15.77
CA LYS A 93 8.22 -2.17 -17.23
C LYS A 93 6.81 -1.87 -17.75
N PHE A 94 5.79 -2.34 -17.04
CA PHE A 94 4.39 -2.23 -17.44
C PHE A 94 3.69 -1.02 -16.80
N GLY A 95 4.41 -0.10 -16.17
CA GLY A 95 3.86 1.08 -15.53
C GLY A 95 3.87 1.00 -14.01
N HIS A 96 2.98 1.75 -13.37
CA HIS A 96 2.91 1.89 -11.92
C HIS A 96 1.81 1.00 -11.36
N GLU A 97 2.21 -0.06 -10.65
CA GLU A 97 1.27 -0.94 -9.94
C GLU A 97 1.29 -0.62 -8.45
N PHE A 98 0.11 -0.49 -7.85
CA PHE A 98 -0.01 -0.17 -6.44
C PHE A 98 -1.33 -0.64 -5.82
N LEU A 99 -1.30 -0.80 -4.51
CA LEU A 99 -2.44 -0.98 -3.63
C LEU A 99 -2.35 0.09 -2.54
N GLU A 100 -3.43 0.82 -2.33
CA GLU A 100 -3.54 1.81 -1.26
C GLU A 100 -4.90 1.70 -0.58
N PHE A 101 -4.90 1.81 0.74
CA PHE A 101 -6.13 1.99 1.50
C PHE A 101 -5.94 2.99 2.64
N GLU A 102 -7.02 3.70 2.96
CA GLU A 102 -7.06 4.77 3.95
C GLU A 102 -8.34 4.64 4.78
N PHE A 103 -8.21 4.69 6.11
CA PHE A 103 -9.29 4.87 7.07
C PHE A 103 -9.19 6.27 7.66
N ARG A 104 -10.22 7.07 7.45
CA ARG A 104 -10.32 8.43 7.97
C ARG A 104 -11.02 8.46 9.34
N PRO A 105 -10.86 9.54 10.12
CA PRO A 105 -11.49 9.68 11.44
C PRO A 105 -13.03 9.58 11.41
N ASP A 106 -13.65 9.92 10.29
CA ASP A 106 -15.11 9.84 10.07
C ASP A 106 -15.59 8.41 9.74
N GLY A 107 -14.71 7.40 9.77
CA GLY A 107 -15.02 6.03 9.41
C GLY A 107 -15.04 5.78 7.91
N LYS A 108 -14.60 6.73 7.07
CA LYS A 108 -14.52 6.52 5.63
C LYS A 108 -13.32 5.64 5.29
N LEU A 109 -13.59 4.45 4.75
CA LEU A 109 -12.63 3.58 4.09
C LEU A 109 -12.53 3.98 2.60
N ARG A 110 -11.31 4.23 2.14
CA ARG A 110 -10.99 4.43 0.71
C ARG A 110 -10.00 3.35 0.29
N TYR A 111 -10.25 2.74 -0.84
CA TYR A 111 -9.46 1.64 -1.39
C TYR A 111 -9.16 1.91 -2.85
N ALA A 112 -7.89 1.77 -3.24
CA ALA A 112 -7.43 1.86 -4.61
C ALA A 112 -6.48 0.70 -4.92
N ASN A 113 -6.73 -0.02 -6.01
CA ASN A 113 -5.85 -1.04 -6.52
C ASN A 113 -5.66 -0.82 -8.02
N ASN A 114 -4.40 -0.66 -8.42
CA ASN A 114 -3.98 -0.55 -9.80
C ASN A 114 -3.03 -1.68 -10.13
N SER A 115 -3.51 -2.66 -10.87
CA SER A 115 -2.72 -3.72 -11.47
C SER A 115 -2.72 -3.51 -12.99
N ASN A 116 -1.54 -3.60 -13.60
CA ASN A 116 -1.43 -3.53 -15.06
C ASN A 116 -1.37 -4.93 -15.68
N TYR A 117 -1.59 -5.96 -14.86
CA TYR A 117 -1.75 -7.33 -15.32
C TYR A 117 -2.97 -7.43 -16.24
N LYS A 118 -2.73 -7.80 -17.50
CA LYS A 118 -3.77 -7.98 -18.54
C LYS A 118 -4.62 -6.74 -18.87
N ASN A 119 -4.09 -5.53 -18.70
CA ASN A 119 -4.80 -4.26 -18.96
C ASN A 119 -6.07 -4.08 -18.11
N ASP A 120 -6.03 -4.51 -16.84
CA ASP A 120 -7.17 -4.32 -15.96
C ASP A 120 -7.43 -2.84 -15.65
N VAL A 121 -8.67 -2.52 -15.29
CA VAL A 121 -9.08 -1.16 -14.94
C VAL A 121 -8.82 -0.94 -13.46
N MET A 122 -8.19 0.18 -13.13
CA MET A 122 -7.96 0.60 -11.75
C MET A 122 -9.26 0.54 -10.91
N ILE A 123 -9.21 -0.23 -9.82
CA ILE A 123 -10.31 -0.38 -8.89
C ILE A 123 -10.23 0.74 -7.87
N ARG A 124 -11.30 1.53 -7.73
CA ARG A 124 -11.47 2.53 -6.68
C ARG A 124 -12.79 2.32 -5.98
N LYS A 125 -12.77 2.22 -4.65
CA LYS A 125 -13.94 1.97 -3.82
C LYS A 125 -13.87 2.83 -2.57
N GLU A 126 -15.03 3.33 -2.15
CA GLU A 126 -15.18 4.09 -0.92
C GLU A 126 -16.42 3.61 -0.18
N ALA A 127 -16.33 3.42 1.12
CA ALA A 127 -17.43 3.03 1.99
C ALA A 127 -17.26 3.65 3.38
N TYR A 128 -18.36 3.86 4.09
CA TYR A 128 -18.30 4.18 5.51
C TYR A 128 -18.40 2.87 6.31
N VAL A 129 -17.45 2.65 7.22
CA VAL A 129 -17.48 1.51 8.13
C VAL A 129 -18.12 1.90 9.46
N HIS A 130 -18.70 0.93 10.13
CA HIS A 130 -19.26 1.13 11.46
C HIS A 130 -18.14 1.38 12.50
N LYS A 131 -18.45 2.10 13.59
CA LYS A 131 -17.50 2.38 14.66
C LYS A 131 -16.81 1.12 15.21
N SER A 132 -17.52 -0.01 15.30
CA SER A 132 -16.93 -1.28 15.75
C SER A 132 -15.75 -1.75 14.89
N VAL A 133 -15.76 -1.48 13.59
CA VAL A 133 -14.62 -1.78 12.70
C VAL A 133 -13.44 -0.87 13.00
N MET A 134 -13.71 0.40 13.31
CA MET A 134 -12.68 1.37 13.69
C MET A 134 -12.03 1.01 15.03
N GLU A 135 -12.82 0.58 16.02
CA GLU A 135 -12.30 0.12 17.32
C GLU A 135 -11.50 -1.18 17.19
N GLU A 136 -11.90 -2.09 16.30
CA GLU A 136 -11.13 -3.31 16.02
C GLU A 136 -9.80 -3.01 15.31
N LEU A 137 -9.77 -2.03 14.40
CA LEU A 137 -8.52 -1.56 13.79
C LEU A 137 -7.55 -1.02 14.85
N LYS A 138 -8.05 -0.20 15.78
CA LYS A 138 -7.25 0.29 16.92
C LYS A 138 -6.71 -0.87 17.75
N ARG A 139 -7.55 -1.84 18.11
CA ARG A 139 -7.13 -3.03 18.85
C ARG A 139 -6.01 -3.80 18.15
N ILE A 140 -6.12 -4.02 16.84
CA ILE A 140 -5.07 -4.71 16.05
C ILE A 140 -3.75 -3.91 16.08
N ILE A 141 -3.82 -2.58 15.99
CA ILE A 141 -2.64 -1.71 16.02
C ILE A 141 -2.01 -1.73 17.42
N ASP A 142 -2.81 -1.58 18.47
CA ASP A 142 -2.34 -1.59 19.86
C ASP A 142 -1.67 -2.94 20.20
N ASP A 143 -2.33 -4.06 19.86
CA ASP A 143 -1.82 -5.41 20.11
C ASP A 143 -0.53 -5.71 19.33
N SER A 144 -0.31 -5.05 18.19
CA SER A 144 0.90 -5.22 17.40
C SER A 144 2.12 -4.50 17.99
N GLU A 145 1.91 -3.54 18.90
CA GLU A 145 2.95 -2.66 19.45
C GLU A 145 3.74 -1.85 18.41
N ILE A 146 3.20 -1.71 17.19
CA ILE A 146 3.87 -1.04 16.06
C ILE A 146 4.28 0.42 16.36
N THR A 147 3.60 1.10 17.28
CA THR A 147 3.92 2.49 17.66
C THR A 147 5.23 2.63 18.44
N LYS A 148 5.80 1.50 18.90
CA LYS A 148 7.10 1.43 19.58
C LYS A 148 8.27 1.22 18.61
N GLU A 149 7.99 0.93 17.34
CA GLU A 149 8.99 0.64 16.31
C GLU A 149 9.48 1.89 15.59
N ASP A 150 10.65 1.80 14.95
CA ASP A 150 11.26 2.90 14.18
C ASP A 150 11.89 2.37 12.88
N ASP A 151 11.71 3.10 11.78
CA ASP A 151 12.16 2.66 10.45
C ASP A 151 13.58 3.10 10.07
N ALA A 152 14.36 3.72 10.96
CA ALA A 152 15.68 4.24 10.63
C ALA A 152 16.68 3.16 10.15
N LEU A 153 16.46 1.91 10.55
CA LEU A 153 17.29 0.76 10.15
C LEU A 153 16.67 -0.09 9.04
N TRP A 154 15.45 0.24 8.60
CA TRP A 154 14.73 -0.55 7.61
C TRP A 154 15.30 -0.30 6.19
N PRO A 155 15.19 -1.27 5.28
CA PRO A 155 15.64 -1.08 3.90
C PRO A 155 14.91 0.10 3.23
N PRO A 156 15.62 1.08 2.65
CA PRO A 156 14.97 2.21 1.99
C PRO A 156 14.27 1.76 0.71
N PRO A 157 13.24 2.49 0.24
CA PRO A 157 12.56 2.19 -1.02
C PRO A 157 13.51 2.08 -2.21
N ASP A 158 13.24 1.11 -3.09
CA ASP A 158 14.09 0.82 -4.25
C ASP A 158 13.27 0.60 -5.53
N ARG A 159 13.89 0.00 -6.55
CA ARG A 159 13.23 -0.33 -7.83
C ARG A 159 12.23 -1.49 -7.73
N VAL A 160 12.41 -2.40 -6.78
CA VAL A 160 11.52 -3.53 -6.52
C VAL A 160 10.20 -3.04 -5.91
N GLY A 161 10.26 -2.01 -5.07
CA GLY A 161 9.07 -1.28 -4.67
C GLY A 161 9.24 -0.45 -3.40
N ARG A 162 8.09 0.05 -2.95
CA ARG A 162 7.95 0.91 -1.77
C ARG A 162 6.72 0.49 -0.98
N GLN A 163 6.85 0.51 0.34
CA GLN A 163 5.74 0.46 1.28
C GLN A 163 5.73 1.71 2.15
N GLU A 164 4.54 2.20 2.47
CA GLU A 164 4.32 3.27 3.43
C GLU A 164 3.21 2.86 4.39
N LEU A 165 3.39 3.14 5.68
CA LEU A 165 2.35 3.01 6.71
C LEU A 165 2.33 4.30 7.52
N GLU A 166 1.15 4.88 7.68
CA GLU A 166 0.95 6.10 8.46
C GLU A 166 -0.22 5.88 9.40
N ILE A 167 -0.01 6.09 10.70
CA ILE A 167 -1.02 5.86 11.73
C ILE A 167 -1.02 7.05 12.68
N VAL A 168 -2.22 7.58 12.94
CA VAL A 168 -2.49 8.48 14.06
C VAL A 168 -3.46 7.76 14.98
N ILE A 169 -3.11 7.61 16.25
CA ILE A 169 -3.96 6.99 17.27
C ILE A 169 -3.81 7.73 18.59
N GLY A 170 -4.84 8.50 18.96
CA GLY A 170 -4.75 9.38 20.12
C GLY A 170 -3.68 10.45 19.90
N ASP A 171 -2.66 10.48 20.76
CA ASP A 171 -1.55 11.43 20.69
C ASP A 171 -0.31 10.87 19.95
N GLU A 172 -0.35 9.60 19.53
CA GLU A 172 0.75 8.94 18.82
C GLU A 172 0.60 9.13 17.30
N HIS A 173 1.70 9.51 16.64
CA HIS A 173 1.78 9.59 15.18
C HIS A 173 3.06 8.92 14.69
N ILE A 174 2.89 7.87 13.88
CA ILE A 174 3.98 7.17 13.22
C ILE A 174 3.84 7.24 11.70
N SER A 175 4.97 7.28 11.01
CA SER A 175 5.04 7.24 9.55
C SER A 175 6.28 6.49 9.11
N PHE A 176 6.08 5.29 8.58
CA PHE A 176 7.16 4.45 8.09
C PHE A 176 7.23 4.45 6.57
N THR A 177 8.44 4.33 6.03
CA THR A 177 8.73 4.16 4.62
C THR A 177 9.84 3.12 4.43
N THR A 178 9.52 2.01 3.75
CA THR A 178 10.46 0.91 3.53
C THR A 178 10.37 0.34 2.11
N SER A 179 11.32 -0.52 1.73
CA SER A 179 11.26 -1.29 0.48
C SER A 179 10.13 -2.33 0.51
N LYS A 180 9.83 -2.92 -0.65
CA LYS A 180 8.86 -4.01 -0.73
C LYS A 180 9.43 -5.28 -0.09
N ILE A 181 8.87 -5.66 1.05
CA ILE A 181 9.16 -6.93 1.73
C ILE A 181 8.43 -8.06 0.99
N GLY A 182 9.16 -9.08 0.53
CA GLY A 182 8.59 -10.23 -0.18
C GLY A 182 8.33 -11.43 0.72
N SER A 183 9.18 -11.65 1.74
CA SER A 183 9.10 -12.80 2.63
C SER A 183 9.76 -12.56 3.99
N LEU A 184 9.59 -13.50 4.92
CA LEU A 184 10.31 -13.50 6.20
C LEU A 184 11.84 -13.64 6.04
N ILE A 185 12.34 -14.10 4.89
CA ILE A 185 13.78 -14.12 4.62
C ILE A 185 14.32 -12.69 4.56
N ASP A 186 13.62 -11.79 3.89
CA ASP A 186 14.00 -10.38 3.76
C ASP A 186 13.99 -9.69 5.14
N VAL A 187 13.00 -10.03 5.97
CA VAL A 187 12.89 -9.54 7.36
C VAL A 187 14.08 -10.02 8.19
N ASN A 188 14.37 -11.33 8.19
CA ASN A 188 15.42 -11.92 9.01
C ASN A 188 16.84 -11.49 8.59
N GLN A 189 17.04 -11.04 7.34
CA GLN A 189 18.31 -10.53 6.84
C GLN A 189 18.47 -9.01 6.99
N SER A 190 17.47 -8.32 7.52
CA SER A 190 17.51 -6.88 7.75
C SER A 190 18.36 -6.49 8.96
N LYS A 191 18.57 -5.18 9.14
CA LYS A 191 19.28 -4.63 10.31
C LYS A 191 18.41 -4.53 11.56
N ASP A 192 17.09 -4.67 11.39
CA ASP A 192 16.11 -4.65 12.47
C ASP A 192 15.03 -5.72 12.20
N PRO A 193 15.35 -7.00 12.45
CA PRO A 193 14.44 -8.10 12.15
C PRO A 193 13.23 -8.16 13.09
N GLU A 194 13.29 -7.56 14.28
CA GLU A 194 12.17 -7.56 15.23
C GLU A 194 11.11 -6.54 14.80
N GLY A 195 11.49 -5.27 14.59
CA GLY A 195 10.54 -4.23 14.16
C GLY A 195 9.95 -4.51 12.78
N LEU A 196 10.76 -4.99 11.82
CA LEU A 196 10.24 -5.37 10.51
C LEU A 196 9.31 -6.59 10.55
N ARG A 197 9.45 -7.47 11.54
CA ARG A 197 8.52 -8.61 11.72
C ARG A 197 7.17 -8.13 12.22
N VAL A 198 7.16 -7.20 13.18
CA VAL A 198 5.93 -6.54 13.65
C VAL A 198 5.22 -5.86 12.48
N PHE A 199 5.94 -5.04 11.71
CA PHE A 199 5.41 -4.39 10.51
C PHE A 199 4.86 -5.40 9.48
N TYR A 200 5.60 -6.47 9.21
CA TYR A 200 5.23 -7.50 8.23
C TYR A 200 3.92 -8.21 8.58
N TYR A 201 3.70 -8.54 9.86
CA TYR A 201 2.46 -9.19 10.30
C TYR A 201 1.30 -8.22 10.40
N LEU A 202 1.50 -7.02 10.96
CA LEU A 202 0.45 -5.99 11.02
C LEU A 202 -0.10 -5.67 9.62
N VAL A 203 0.78 -5.49 8.63
CA VAL A 203 0.36 -5.21 7.24
C VAL A 203 -0.48 -6.35 6.66
N GLN A 204 -0.22 -7.61 7.03
CA GLN A 204 -1.02 -8.75 6.59
C GLN A 204 -2.40 -8.75 7.23
N ASP A 205 -2.49 -8.49 8.54
CA ASP A 205 -3.76 -8.42 9.26
C ASP A 205 -4.65 -7.29 8.71
N LEU A 206 -4.06 -6.11 8.47
CA LEU A 206 -4.76 -4.98 7.86
C LEU A 206 -5.27 -5.31 6.46
N LYS A 207 -4.44 -5.94 5.61
CA LYS A 207 -4.86 -6.39 4.26
C LYS A 207 -6.00 -7.39 4.35
N CYS A 208 -5.92 -8.35 5.27
CA CYS A 208 -6.94 -9.37 5.47
C CYS A 208 -8.31 -8.73 5.79
N LEU A 209 -8.33 -7.78 6.72
CA LEU A 209 -9.52 -7.03 7.09
C LEU A 209 -10.07 -6.22 5.91
N VAL A 210 -9.22 -5.43 5.24
CA VAL A 210 -9.63 -4.57 4.11
C VAL A 210 -10.16 -5.40 2.94
N PHE A 211 -9.48 -6.49 2.57
CA PHE A 211 -9.94 -7.36 1.48
C PHE A 211 -11.27 -8.03 1.81
N SER A 212 -11.51 -8.39 3.07
CA SER A 212 -12.80 -8.93 3.51
C SER A 212 -13.90 -7.87 3.40
N LEU A 213 -13.67 -6.64 3.88
CA LEU A 213 -14.63 -5.54 3.81
C LEU A 213 -14.99 -5.19 2.37
N ILE A 214 -13.98 -4.99 1.51
CA ILE A 214 -14.18 -4.63 0.10
C ILE A 214 -14.82 -5.77 -0.68
N GLY A 215 -14.34 -7.00 -0.49
CA GLY A 215 -14.83 -8.17 -1.19
C GLY A 215 -16.30 -8.47 -0.89
N LEU A 216 -16.69 -8.44 0.39
CA LEU A 216 -18.08 -8.70 0.81
C LEU A 216 -19.02 -7.55 0.45
N HIS A 217 -18.59 -6.31 0.65
CA HIS A 217 -19.47 -5.14 0.43
C HIS A 217 -19.72 -4.87 -1.05
N PHE A 218 -18.68 -4.94 -1.88
CA PHE A 218 -18.79 -4.64 -3.32
C PHE A 218 -18.94 -5.87 -4.21
N LYS A 219 -18.85 -7.09 -3.64
CA LYS A 219 -18.92 -8.37 -4.39
C LYS A 219 -17.89 -8.44 -5.53
N ILE A 220 -16.69 -7.93 -5.26
CA ILE A 220 -15.56 -7.96 -6.20
C ILE A 220 -14.45 -8.85 -5.66
N LYS A 221 -13.62 -9.39 -6.56
CA LYS A 221 -12.31 -9.89 -6.14
C LYS A 221 -11.44 -8.66 -5.82
N PRO A 222 -10.89 -8.54 -4.59
CA PRO A 222 -10.03 -7.42 -4.24
C PRO A 222 -8.62 -7.51 -4.87
N ILE A 223 -8.42 -8.40 -5.84
CA ILE A 223 -7.17 -8.66 -6.59
C ILE A 223 -7.54 -9.05 -8.02
#